data_AF-A0A9C6XSG3-F1
#
_entry.id   AF-A0A9C6XSG3-F1
#
_cell.length_a   1.000
_cell.length_b   1.000
_cell.length_c   1.000
_cell.angle_alpha   90.00
_cell.angle_beta   90.00
_cell.angle_gamma   90.00
#
_symmetry.space_group_name_H-M   'P 1'
#
loop_
_entity.id
_entity.type
_entity.pdbx_description
1 polymer ?
#
loop_
_entity_poly.entity_id
_entity_poly.type
_entity_poly.pdbx_seq_one_letter_code
_entity_poly.pdbx_strand_id
1 'polypeptide(L)'
;MDLRFQHPCTALVVGGTGTGKTYFMKRLIENRDEMFNTKFEEIIFYYSEWQSLYDELKDKVDFRQELPMLDDHPAGQGPKLIPLWLFLRLCIGLAVCKVLQESDSYRAAEKPLLALTSCYSANVALTVIRQMRYWNILREIKCLAEVLEDDLAEEVWVARTRRNIILFSSINLTFGISLGVSITLRFIISGDNTLLLLWPFVPYTGSWGLTIAQLVTGVCCPLLSITISIVVTALGCTTSTVTGLHHALAQCLIATATPEAVRNGAKLHQRLRRVTLDLTEFFAGNLAHVMASSFSHSSLAIVQVIASQEMTSTTFFQLFRVLVVFLWLSFLSQELSDSSLRLQRSAYLAATGSGTALAEARALNLVMLAASRPPALTCKGLGTLSLSSAGHVLRQLYSVINVLKKQN
;
A
#
# COMPACT_ATOMS: atom_id res chain seq x y z
N MET A 1 6.77 -26.61 21.18
CA MET A 1 6.77 -25.37 20.36
C MET A 1 7.69 -24.40 21.08
N ASP A 2 8.74 -23.92 20.43
CA ASP A 2 9.64 -22.91 21.03
C ASP A 2 8.93 -21.55 21.02
N LEU A 3 8.76 -20.93 22.19
CA LEU A 3 8.05 -19.65 22.35
C LEU A 3 9.00 -18.44 22.25
N ARG A 4 10.31 -18.69 22.14
CA ARG A 4 11.33 -17.64 22.02
C ARG A 4 11.30 -17.01 20.64
N PHE A 5 11.76 -15.76 20.58
CA PHE A 5 11.96 -15.07 19.32
C PHE A 5 13.01 -15.80 18.48
N GLN A 6 12.61 -16.21 17.29
CA GLN A 6 13.48 -16.93 16.36
C GLN A 6 14.33 -15.93 15.58
N HIS A 7 15.65 -16.02 15.71
CA HIS A 7 16.58 -15.27 14.87
C HIS A 7 16.63 -15.87 13.45
N PRO A 8 16.60 -15.04 12.39
CA PRO A 8 16.45 -13.59 12.39
C PRO A 8 15.00 -13.14 12.62
N CYS A 9 14.82 -12.12 13.46
CA CYS A 9 13.52 -11.49 13.71
C CYS A 9 13.62 -9.98 13.44
N THR A 10 12.47 -9.34 13.22
CA THR A 10 12.32 -7.88 13.22
C THR A 10 11.08 -7.56 14.05
N ALA A 11 11.22 -6.71 15.06
CA ALA A 11 10.15 -6.37 15.98
C ALA A 11 9.88 -4.85 15.99
N LEU A 12 8.60 -4.48 16.08
CA LEU A 12 8.18 -3.09 16.22
C LEU A 12 7.37 -2.92 17.51
N VAL A 13 7.87 -2.08 18.41
CA VAL A 13 7.27 -1.77 19.70
C VAL A 13 6.67 -0.37 19.65
N VAL A 14 5.34 -0.27 19.60
CA VAL A 14 4.61 1.01 19.48
C VAL A 14 3.80 1.30 20.73
N GLY A 15 3.74 2.57 21.13
CA GLY A 15 2.93 3.03 22.25
C GLY A 15 3.07 4.53 22.47
N GLY A 16 2.14 5.15 23.19
CA GLY A 16 2.22 6.58 23.54
C GLY A 16 3.44 6.91 24.41
N THR A 17 3.73 8.19 24.60
CA THR A 17 4.76 8.63 25.54
C THR A 17 4.43 8.12 26.96
N GLY A 18 5.44 7.62 27.68
CA GLY A 18 5.26 7.11 29.05
C GLY A 18 4.70 5.69 29.18
N THR A 19 4.35 4.99 28.10
CA THR A 19 3.77 3.63 28.18
C THR A 19 4.78 2.51 28.49
N GLY A 20 5.96 2.83 29.02
CA GLY A 20 6.96 1.83 29.43
C GLY A 20 7.74 1.15 28.29
N LYS A 21 7.74 1.68 27.06
CA LYS A 21 8.51 1.10 25.93
C LYS A 21 10.00 0.94 26.26
N THR A 22 10.61 1.95 26.88
CA THR A 22 12.02 1.90 27.28
C THR A 22 12.26 0.83 28.34
N TYR A 23 11.34 0.69 29.30
CA TYR A 23 11.39 -0.37 30.30
C TYR A 23 11.25 -1.77 29.67
N PHE A 24 10.37 -1.91 28.66
CA PHE A 24 10.27 -3.14 27.89
C PHE A 24 11.60 -3.47 27.18
N MET A 25 12.22 -2.50 26.52
CA MET A 25 13.52 -2.70 25.86
C MET A 25 14.63 -3.05 26.84
N LYS A 26 14.68 -2.40 28.01
CA LYS A 26 15.61 -2.76 29.09
C LYS A 26 15.44 -4.22 29.49
N ARG A 27 14.20 -4.65 29.79
CA ARG A 27 13.92 -6.05 30.15
C ARG A 27 14.25 -7.02 29.02
N LEU A 28 13.99 -6.66 27.77
CA LEU A 28 14.33 -7.47 26.60
C LEU A 28 15.85 -7.67 26.48
N ILE A 29 16.64 -6.62 26.72
CA ILE A 29 18.11 -6.66 26.68
C ILE A 29 18.69 -7.46 27.85
N GLU A 30 18.12 -7.28 29.05
CA GLU A 30 18.53 -7.99 30.26
C GLU A 30 18.24 -9.49 30.18
N ASN A 31 17.11 -9.88 29.57
CA ASN A 31 16.67 -11.27 29.46
C ASN A 31 16.89 -11.86 28.04
N ARG A 32 17.78 -11.25 27.23
CA ARG A 32 17.92 -11.61 25.81
C ARG A 32 18.26 -13.09 25.58
N ASP A 33 19.08 -13.70 26.44
CA ASP A 33 19.51 -15.09 26.28
C ASP A 33 18.37 -16.08 26.54
N GLU A 34 17.34 -15.67 27.28
CA GLU A 34 16.13 -16.45 27.52
C GLU A 34 15.02 -16.13 26.51
N MET A 35 14.97 -14.88 26.03
CA MET A 35 13.92 -14.42 25.12
C MET A 35 14.19 -14.75 23.65
N PHE A 36 15.44 -14.96 23.25
CA PHE A 36 15.84 -15.31 21.89
C PHE A 36 16.39 -16.74 21.82
N ASN A 37 16.23 -17.38 20.66
CA ASN A 37 16.84 -18.69 20.39
C ASN A 37 18.34 -18.60 20.06
N THR A 38 18.87 -17.38 19.93
CA THR A 38 20.26 -17.05 19.57
C THR A 38 20.88 -16.16 20.65
N LYS A 39 22.17 -16.37 20.94
CA LYS A 39 22.96 -15.49 21.80
C LYS A 39 23.56 -14.36 20.96
N PHE A 40 23.42 -13.12 21.42
CA PHE A 40 23.99 -11.94 20.75
C PHE A 40 25.32 -11.57 21.40
N GLU A 41 26.34 -11.38 20.57
CA GLU A 41 27.69 -10.97 21.01
C GLU A 41 27.74 -9.47 21.30
N GLU A 42 27.04 -8.68 20.49
CA GLU A 42 27.05 -7.22 20.55
C GLU A 42 25.61 -6.67 20.50
N ILE A 43 25.36 -5.66 21.33
CA ILE A 43 24.09 -4.92 21.34
C ILE A 43 24.41 -3.45 21.06
N ILE A 44 23.97 -2.96 19.90
CA ILE A 44 24.19 -1.57 19.49
C ILE A 44 22.87 -0.83 19.56
N PHE A 45 22.74 0.11 20.49
CA PHE A 45 21.49 0.83 20.73
C PHE A 45 21.61 2.27 20.20
N TYR A 46 20.85 2.55 19.16
CA TYR A 46 20.77 3.87 18.56
C TYR A 46 19.68 4.71 19.23
N TYR A 47 20.03 5.91 19.69
CA TYR A 47 19.10 6.83 20.36
C TYR A 47 19.20 8.26 19.82
N SER A 48 18.07 8.98 19.88
CA SER A 48 18.01 10.42 19.56
C SER A 48 18.01 11.30 20.80
N GLU A 49 17.43 10.83 21.90
CA GLU A 49 17.37 11.52 23.18
C GLU A 49 17.83 10.56 24.29
N TRP A 50 18.79 11.01 25.11
CA TRP A 50 19.28 10.22 26.25
C TRP A 50 18.18 10.08 27.30
N GLN A 51 18.01 8.88 27.85
CA GLN A 51 17.12 8.62 28.97
C GLN A 51 17.95 8.13 30.16
N SER A 52 17.61 8.55 31.37
CA SER A 52 18.31 8.12 32.59
C SER A 52 18.35 6.60 32.76
N LEU A 53 17.37 5.87 32.20
CA LEU A 53 17.35 4.41 32.20
C LEU A 53 18.52 3.78 31.41
N TYR A 54 19.14 4.53 30.49
CA TYR A 54 20.29 4.06 29.72
C TYR A 54 21.56 3.98 30.56
N ASP A 55 21.65 4.77 31.63
CA ASP A 55 22.79 4.71 32.55
C ASP A 55 22.94 3.32 33.18
N GLU A 56 21.82 2.62 33.40
CA GLU A 56 21.81 1.24 33.92
C GLU A 56 22.20 0.16 32.89
N LEU A 57 22.23 0.52 31.60
CA LEU A 57 22.50 -0.40 30.49
C LEU A 57 23.87 -0.17 29.85
N LYS A 58 24.61 0.88 30.24
CA LYS A 58 25.89 1.27 29.65
C LYS A 58 26.91 0.14 29.61
N ASP A 59 26.93 -0.72 30.62
CA ASP A 59 27.89 -1.83 30.70
C ASP A 59 27.57 -3.00 29.75
N LYS A 60 26.34 -3.04 29.20
CA LYS A 60 25.84 -4.15 28.37
C LYS A 60 25.58 -3.77 26.92
N VAL A 61 25.55 -2.47 26.61
CA VAL A 61 25.02 -1.93 25.36
C VAL A 61 25.94 -0.83 24.86
N ASP A 62 26.34 -0.92 23.59
CA ASP A 62 27.03 0.17 22.89
C ASP A 62 25.99 1.21 22.44
N PHE A 63 25.92 2.32 23.17
CA PHE A 63 24.99 3.40 22.88
C PHE A 63 25.58 4.34 21.83
N ARG A 64 24.91 4.44 20.69
CA ARG A 64 25.27 5.37 19.61
C ARG A 64 24.21 6.43 19.46
N GLN A 65 24.62 7.68 19.56
CA GLN A 65 23.77 8.79 19.15
C GLN A 65 23.78 8.82 17.62
N GLU A 66 22.63 9.10 17.00
CA GLU A 66 22.45 9.22 15.53
C GLU A 66 22.00 7.94 14.80
N LEU A 67 21.61 8.03 13.52
CA LEU A 67 21.25 6.85 12.73
C LEU A 67 22.53 6.12 12.30
N PRO A 68 22.52 4.78 12.21
CA PRO A 68 23.63 4.06 11.62
C PRO A 68 23.91 4.59 10.21
N MET A 69 25.14 5.03 9.97
CA MET A 69 25.63 5.23 8.62
C MET A 69 25.88 3.85 7.98
N LEU A 70 25.85 3.80 6.65
CA LEU A 70 26.12 2.58 5.89
C LEU A 70 27.45 1.90 6.26
N ASP A 71 28.43 2.71 6.66
CA ASP A 71 29.78 2.28 7.00
C ASP A 71 29.90 1.81 8.48
N ASP A 72 28.86 2.04 9.31
CA ASP A 72 28.85 1.70 10.75
C ASP A 72 28.47 0.24 11.02
N HIS A 73 28.40 -0.59 9.99
CA HIS A 73 28.25 -2.04 10.11
C HIS A 73 29.63 -2.69 10.06
N PRO A 74 30.37 -2.79 11.20
CA PRO A 74 31.62 -3.50 11.20
C PRO A 74 31.33 -4.95 10.85
N ALA A 75 32.10 -5.47 9.88
CA ALA A 75 32.03 -6.82 9.33
C ALA A 75 32.41 -7.93 10.33
N GLY A 76 32.00 -7.80 11.59
CA GLY A 76 32.16 -8.82 12.62
C GLY A 76 31.23 -10.00 12.38
N GLN A 77 31.74 -11.21 12.60
CA GLN A 77 31.12 -12.51 12.27
C GLN A 77 30.02 -12.98 13.25
N GLY A 78 29.40 -12.06 13.99
CA GLY A 78 28.52 -12.39 15.12
C GLY A 78 27.09 -11.87 14.95
N PRO A 79 26.06 -12.59 15.44
CA PRO A 79 24.70 -12.06 15.48
C PRO A 79 24.62 -10.85 16.41
N LYS A 80 24.11 -9.72 15.88
CA LYS A 80 23.98 -8.46 16.62
C LYS A 80 22.52 -8.12 16.90
N LEU A 81 22.27 -7.54 18.07
CA LEU A 81 20.98 -6.95 18.40
C LEU A 81 21.09 -5.43 18.21
N ILE A 82 20.25 -4.86 17.34
CA ILE A 82 20.23 -3.43 17.04
C ILE A 82 18.87 -2.83 17.44
N PRO A 83 18.73 -2.34 18.67
CA PRO A 83 17.61 -1.49 19.05
C PRO A 83 17.72 -0.09 18.41
N LEU A 84 16.63 0.38 17.83
CA LEU A 84 16.48 1.75 17.32
C LEU A 84 15.40 2.47 18.14
N TRP A 85 15.80 3.52 18.85
CA TRP A 85 14.92 4.30 19.71
C TRP A 85 14.74 5.74 19.24
N LEU A 86 13.46 6.12 19.06
CA LEU A 86 12.98 7.49 18.85
C LEU A 86 13.60 8.26 17.67
N PHE A 87 13.75 7.63 16.50
CA PHE A 87 14.24 8.35 15.30
C PHE A 87 13.16 9.11 14.48
N LEU A 88 11.91 9.14 14.95
CA LEU A 88 10.81 9.78 14.20
C LEU A 88 10.66 11.28 14.43
N ARG A 89 11.43 11.91 15.34
CA ARG A 89 11.38 13.37 15.54
C ARG A 89 12.05 14.15 14.39
N LEU A 90 12.98 13.52 13.65
CA LEU A 90 13.73 14.16 12.56
C LEU A 90 13.56 13.48 11.18
N CYS A 91 13.07 12.24 11.11
CA CYS A 91 13.00 11.51 9.84
C CYS A 91 11.55 11.24 9.43
N ILE A 92 10.99 12.17 8.67
CA ILE A 92 9.88 11.87 7.76
C ILE A 92 10.41 10.92 6.68
N GLY A 93 10.29 9.62 6.92
CA GLY A 93 10.06 8.59 5.90
C GLY A 93 11.24 8.07 5.05
N LEU A 94 12.38 8.77 4.88
CA LEU A 94 13.39 8.35 3.88
C LEU A 94 14.64 7.66 4.46
N ALA A 95 15.27 8.20 5.51
CA ALA A 95 16.55 7.67 6.02
C ALA A 95 16.42 6.31 6.72
N VAL A 96 15.43 6.14 7.59
CA VAL A 96 15.13 4.86 8.26
C VAL A 96 14.74 3.79 7.24
N CYS A 97 14.00 4.18 6.20
CA CYS A 97 13.65 3.28 5.10
C CYS A 97 14.88 2.84 4.32
N LYS A 98 15.84 3.73 4.06
CA LYS A 98 17.08 3.39 3.36
C LYS A 98 17.94 2.39 4.16
N VAL A 99 18.12 2.61 5.47
CA VAL A 99 18.82 1.68 6.37
C VAL A 99 18.15 0.30 6.41
N LEU A 100 16.81 0.27 6.56
CA LEU A 100 16.04 -0.97 6.48
C LEU A 100 16.21 -1.68 5.13
N GLN A 101 16.17 -0.92 4.03
CA GLN A 101 16.25 -1.43 2.65
C GLN A 101 17.62 -1.99 2.27
N GLU A 102 18.69 -1.37 2.77
CA GLU A 102 20.06 -1.82 2.54
C GLU A 102 20.35 -3.04 3.42
N SER A 103 19.86 -3.07 4.67
CA SER A 103 19.94 -4.27 5.53
C SER A 103 19.23 -5.50 4.92
N ASP A 104 18.11 -5.31 4.22
CA ASP A 104 17.37 -6.38 3.54
C ASP A 104 18.07 -6.92 2.27
N SER A 105 19.02 -6.15 1.72
CA SER A 105 19.77 -6.51 0.52
C SER A 105 21.01 -7.38 0.85
N TYR A 106 21.53 -7.33 2.08
CA TYR A 106 22.61 -8.21 2.59
C TYR A 106 22.06 -9.59 3.01
N ARG A 107 21.52 -10.36 2.05
CA ARG A 107 20.78 -11.61 2.30
C ARG A 107 21.60 -12.90 2.50
N ALA A 108 22.92 -12.84 2.53
CA ALA A 108 23.76 -14.02 2.66
C ALA A 108 24.71 -13.92 3.88
N ALA A 109 24.28 -14.52 4.99
CA ALA A 109 25.07 -15.17 6.05
C ALA A 109 24.63 -14.78 7.48
N GLU A 110 24.63 -13.51 7.90
CA GLU A 110 24.43 -13.16 9.31
C GLU A 110 23.62 -11.86 9.43
N LYS A 111 22.41 -11.94 10.01
CA LYS A 111 21.49 -10.79 10.09
C LYS A 111 21.48 -10.18 11.50
N PRO A 112 21.56 -8.85 11.65
CA PRO A 112 21.22 -8.21 12.90
C PRO A 112 19.70 -8.22 13.16
N LEU A 113 19.30 -8.35 14.42
CA LEU A 113 17.92 -8.21 14.86
C LEU A 113 17.60 -6.73 15.04
N LEU A 114 16.59 -6.22 14.34
CA LEU A 114 16.17 -4.82 14.44
C LEU A 114 14.89 -4.67 15.27
N ALA A 115 14.97 -3.89 16.35
CA ALA A 115 13.83 -3.55 17.19
C ALA A 115 13.55 -2.04 17.13
N LEU A 116 12.45 -1.65 16.49
CA LEU A 116 12.06 -0.23 16.36
C LEU A 116 11.09 0.16 17.47
N THR A 117 11.32 1.31 18.11
CA THR A 117 10.37 1.88 19.07
C THR A 117 9.89 3.27 18.62
N SER A 118 8.57 3.52 18.70
CA SER A 118 7.97 4.80 18.32
C SER A 118 7.07 5.35 19.43
N CYS A 119 7.14 6.66 19.68
CA CYS A 119 6.28 7.41 20.63
C CYS A 119 5.00 7.96 20.00
N TYR A 120 4.75 7.70 18.72
CA TYR A 120 3.52 8.15 18.07
C TYR A 120 2.36 7.18 18.34
N SER A 121 1.13 7.68 18.20
CA SER A 121 -0.07 6.85 18.28
C SER A 121 0.02 5.67 17.30
N ALA A 122 -0.61 4.54 17.65
CA ALA A 122 -0.62 3.34 16.82
C ALA A 122 -1.03 3.62 15.36
N ASN A 123 -1.89 4.63 15.15
CA ASN A 123 -2.35 5.06 13.83
C ASN A 123 -1.23 5.64 12.95
N VAL A 124 -0.32 6.44 13.52
CA VAL A 124 0.83 6.99 12.77
C VAL A 124 1.79 5.86 12.41
N ALA A 125 2.09 4.96 13.34
CA ALA A 125 2.96 3.82 13.08
C ALA A 125 2.38 2.92 11.97
N LEU A 126 1.09 2.58 12.03
CA LEU A 126 0.40 1.83 10.98
C LEU A 126 0.47 2.54 9.62
N THR A 127 0.40 3.87 9.61
CA THR A 127 0.52 4.67 8.39
C THR A 127 1.92 4.57 7.80
N VAL A 128 2.97 4.69 8.62
CA VAL A 128 4.36 4.52 8.18
C VAL A 128 4.60 3.10 7.67
N ILE A 129 4.13 2.06 8.37
CA ILE A 129 4.24 0.66 7.91
C ILE A 129 3.57 0.48 6.55
N ARG A 130 2.38 1.06 6.34
CA ARG A 130 1.71 1.04 5.05
C ARG A 130 2.54 1.70 3.96
N GLN A 131 3.16 2.85 4.24
CA GLN A 131 4.05 3.52 3.29
C GLN A 131 5.28 2.68 2.95
N MET A 132 5.92 2.06 3.95
CA MET A 132 7.04 1.15 3.71
C MET A 132 6.63 -0.04 2.84
N ARG A 133 5.46 -0.64 3.11
CA ARG A 133 4.92 -1.73 2.28
C ARG A 133 4.71 -1.26 0.83
N TYR A 134 4.12 -0.08 0.63
CA TYR A 134 3.92 0.47 -0.70
C TYR A 134 5.23 0.77 -1.44
N TRP A 135 6.22 1.33 -0.75
CA TRP A 135 7.54 1.56 -1.33
C TRP A 135 8.22 0.26 -1.76
N ASN A 136 8.13 -0.80 -0.93
CA ASN A 136 8.66 -2.11 -1.27
C ASN A 136 7.97 -2.70 -2.51
N ILE A 137 6.65 -2.52 -2.65
CA ILE A 137 5.90 -2.91 -3.86
C ILE A 137 6.46 -2.15 -5.09
N LEU A 138 6.64 -0.83 -4.99
CA LEU A 138 7.20 -0.03 -6.10
C LEU A 138 8.63 -0.44 -6.47
N ARG A 139 9.47 -0.74 -5.48
CA ARG A 139 10.84 -1.23 -5.69
C ARG A 139 10.84 -2.58 -6.43
N GLU A 140 9.96 -3.50 -6.03
CA GLU A 140 9.82 -4.78 -6.71
C GLU A 140 9.30 -4.60 -8.14
N ILE A 141 8.33 -3.71 -8.38
CA ILE A 141 7.88 -3.36 -9.74
C ILE A 141 9.04 -2.84 -10.59
N LYS A 142 9.88 -1.95 -10.04
CA LYS A 142 11.06 -1.42 -10.74
C LYS A 142 12.06 -2.54 -11.09
N CYS A 143 12.38 -3.38 -10.11
CA CYS A 143 13.28 -4.52 -10.32
C CYS A 143 12.75 -5.50 -11.37
N LEU A 144 11.44 -5.79 -11.37
CA LEU A 144 10.82 -6.64 -12.39
C LEU A 144 10.84 -5.99 -13.78
N ALA A 145 10.66 -4.67 -13.85
CA ALA A 145 10.74 -3.93 -15.11
C ALA A 145 12.16 -3.95 -15.68
N GLU A 146 13.18 -3.74 -14.84
CA GLU A 146 14.60 -3.79 -15.25
C GLU A 146 14.98 -5.19 -15.77
N VAL A 147 14.57 -6.26 -15.08
CA VAL A 147 14.83 -7.65 -15.54
C VAL A 147 14.17 -7.95 -16.90
N LEU A 148 12.99 -7.40 -17.16
CA LEU A 148 12.30 -7.59 -18.45
C LEU A 148 12.85 -6.68 -19.55
N GLU A 149 13.42 -5.53 -19.19
CA GLU A 149 14.04 -4.60 -20.14
C GLU A 149 15.29 -5.22 -20.79
N ASP A 150 16.10 -5.95 -20.02
CA ASP A 150 17.28 -6.64 -20.56
C ASP A 150 16.92 -7.76 -21.57
N ASP A 151 15.72 -8.34 -21.45
CA ASP A 151 15.25 -9.46 -22.29
C ASP A 151 14.47 -9.01 -23.55
N LEU A 152 13.94 -7.78 -23.58
CA LEU A 152 13.04 -7.27 -24.63
C LEU A 152 13.67 -6.09 -25.39
N ALA A 153 14.04 -6.31 -26.65
CA ALA A 153 14.59 -5.28 -27.54
C ALA A 153 13.58 -4.19 -27.99
N GLU A 154 12.35 -4.14 -27.46
CA GLU A 154 11.33 -3.17 -27.87
C GLU A 154 11.39 -1.86 -27.06
N GLU A 155 11.92 -0.80 -27.68
CA GLU A 155 12.08 0.55 -27.10
C GLU A 155 10.75 1.22 -26.66
N VAL A 156 9.63 0.90 -27.30
CA VAL A 156 8.38 1.66 -27.15
C VAL A 156 7.72 1.43 -25.78
N TRP A 157 7.78 0.19 -25.27
CA TRP A 157 7.17 -0.15 -23.98
C TRP A 157 8.00 0.39 -22.80
N VAL A 158 9.33 0.25 -22.90
CA VAL A 158 10.30 0.73 -21.91
C VAL A 158 10.13 2.23 -21.66
N ALA A 159 9.95 3.02 -22.73
CA ALA A 159 9.73 4.46 -22.62
C ALA A 159 8.44 4.82 -21.86
N ARG A 160 7.36 4.03 -22.03
CA ARG A 160 6.08 4.25 -21.34
C ARG A 160 6.15 3.85 -19.86
N THR A 161 6.83 2.74 -19.56
CA THR A 161 7.06 2.27 -18.20
C THR A 161 7.96 3.24 -17.42
N ARG A 162 9.04 3.76 -18.02
CA ARG A 162 9.90 4.79 -17.41
C ARG A 162 9.15 6.09 -17.11
N ARG A 163 8.30 6.58 -18.04
CA ARG A 163 7.46 7.77 -17.79
C ARG A 163 6.49 7.56 -16.62
N ASN A 164 5.88 6.38 -16.53
CA ASN A 164 4.99 6.06 -15.40
C ASN A 164 5.76 5.97 -14.08
N ILE A 165 7.00 5.45 -14.08
CA ILE A 165 7.89 5.43 -12.90
C ILE A 165 8.21 6.84 -12.39
N ILE A 166 8.54 7.77 -13.29
CA ILE A 166 8.77 9.18 -12.93
C ILE A 166 7.47 9.81 -12.38
N LEU A 167 6.32 9.48 -12.96
CA LEU A 167 5.02 9.92 -12.45
C LEU A 167 4.73 9.39 -11.03
N PHE A 168 5.17 8.18 -10.67
CA PHE A 168 5.00 7.65 -9.30
C PHE A 168 5.79 8.44 -8.27
N SER A 169 7.00 8.88 -8.60
CA SER A 169 7.82 9.68 -7.67
C SER A 169 7.12 11.00 -7.31
N SER A 170 6.43 11.61 -8.28
CA SER A 170 5.66 12.83 -8.08
C SER A 170 4.30 12.58 -7.39
N ILE A 171 3.63 11.45 -7.70
CA ILE A 171 2.39 11.04 -7.01
C ILE A 171 2.63 10.73 -5.52
N ASN A 172 3.79 10.17 -5.15
CA ASN A 172 4.15 9.93 -3.75
C ASN A 172 4.25 11.22 -2.94
N LEU A 173 4.71 12.32 -3.55
CA LEU A 173 4.71 13.64 -2.92
C LEU A 173 3.28 14.12 -2.67
N THR A 174 2.39 13.98 -3.66
CA THR A 174 0.99 14.38 -3.55
C THR A 174 0.20 13.49 -2.58
N PHE A 175 0.54 12.20 -2.50
CA PHE A 175 -0.01 11.27 -1.52
C PHE A 175 0.46 11.62 -0.11
N GLY A 176 1.73 12.04 0.06
CA GLY A 176 2.24 12.58 1.32
C GLY A 176 1.47 13.83 1.77
N ILE A 177 1.15 14.73 0.83
CA ILE A 177 0.33 15.93 1.10
C ILE A 177 -1.12 15.55 1.47
N SER A 178 -1.75 14.65 0.71
CA SER A 178 -3.11 14.16 0.98
C SER A 178 -3.20 13.41 2.31
N LEU A 179 -2.17 12.62 2.65
CA LEU A 179 -2.02 11.97 3.94
C LEU A 179 -1.84 13.01 5.06
N GLY A 180 -1.04 14.05 4.82
CA GLY A 180 -0.94 15.20 5.72
C GLY A 180 -2.30 15.81 6.00
N VAL A 181 -3.09 16.09 4.96
CA VAL A 181 -4.46 16.60 5.09
C VAL A 181 -5.38 15.60 5.82
N SER A 182 -5.27 14.30 5.54
CA SER A 182 -6.08 13.26 6.20
C SER A 182 -5.73 13.07 7.67
N ILE A 183 -4.44 13.14 8.02
CA ILE A 183 -3.96 13.13 9.41
C ILE A 183 -4.43 14.40 10.11
N THR A 184 -4.32 15.58 9.48
CA THR A 184 -4.82 16.84 10.04
C THR A 184 -6.32 16.80 10.25
N LEU A 185 -7.10 16.31 9.28
CA LEU A 185 -8.54 16.14 9.42
C LEU A 185 -8.88 15.11 10.50
N ARG A 186 -8.18 13.97 10.57
CA ARG A 186 -8.36 13.00 11.64
C ARG A 186 -7.97 13.58 12.99
N PHE A 187 -6.95 14.42 13.08
CA PHE A 187 -6.54 15.07 14.33
C PHE A 187 -7.56 16.12 14.78
N ILE A 188 -8.13 16.88 13.82
CA ILE A 188 -9.24 17.81 14.07
C ILE A 188 -10.49 17.04 14.54
N ILE A 189 -10.80 15.89 13.93
CA ILE A 189 -12.00 15.09 14.23
C ILE A 189 -11.81 14.19 15.46
N SER A 190 -10.60 13.69 15.70
CA SER A 190 -10.24 12.79 16.81
C SER A 190 -9.76 13.54 18.04
N GLY A 191 -9.93 14.86 18.10
CA GLY A 191 -9.78 15.59 19.35
C GLY A 191 -10.65 14.91 20.40
N ASP A 192 -9.98 14.31 21.39
CA ASP A 192 -10.58 13.49 22.43
C ASP A 192 -11.89 14.14 22.96
N ASN A 193 -13.01 13.47 22.67
CA ASN A 193 -14.32 13.60 23.28
C ASN A 193 -15.06 14.95 23.32
N THR A 194 -14.53 16.09 22.87
CA THR A 194 -15.29 17.36 22.93
C THR A 194 -16.18 17.67 21.73
N LEU A 195 -15.94 17.09 20.54
CA LEU A 195 -16.77 17.36 19.36
C LEU A 195 -17.92 16.36 19.13
N LEU A 196 -17.81 15.13 19.68
CA LEU A 196 -18.89 14.13 19.56
C LEU A 196 -20.09 14.42 20.46
N LEU A 197 -19.92 15.25 21.49
CA LEU A 197 -21.01 15.74 22.34
C LEU A 197 -21.85 16.84 21.68
N LEU A 198 -21.50 17.33 20.49
CA LEU A 198 -22.28 18.34 19.76
C LEU A 198 -23.25 17.77 18.72
N TRP A 199 -23.18 16.46 18.42
CA TRP A 199 -24.07 15.87 17.41
C TRP A 199 -25.54 15.73 17.85
N PRO A 200 -25.89 15.43 19.12
CA PRO A 200 -27.29 15.41 19.53
C PRO A 200 -27.87 16.80 19.86
N PHE A 201 -27.09 17.89 19.80
CA PHE A 201 -27.59 19.26 20.06
C PHE A 201 -27.89 20.09 18.80
N VAL A 202 -27.95 19.45 17.62
CA VAL A 202 -28.53 20.06 16.41
C VAL A 202 -30.08 19.91 16.38
N PRO A 203 -30.80 20.37 17.43
CA PRO A 203 -32.09 21.01 17.20
C PRO A 203 -32.03 22.54 17.26
N TYR A 204 -30.92 23.16 17.67
CA TYR A 204 -30.81 24.62 17.69
C TYR A 204 -30.22 25.15 16.37
N THR A 205 -31.08 25.17 15.34
CA THR A 205 -30.83 25.78 14.03
C THR A 205 -30.79 27.30 14.13
N GLY A 206 -29.65 27.84 14.59
CA GLY A 206 -29.25 29.22 14.33
C GLY A 206 -28.49 29.35 13.01
N SER A 207 -28.29 30.60 12.54
CA SER A 207 -27.48 30.93 11.36
C SER A 207 -26.11 30.23 11.33
N TRP A 208 -25.50 30.04 12.52
CA TRP A 208 -24.23 29.36 12.69
C TRP A 208 -24.21 27.90 12.22
N GLY A 209 -25.31 27.14 12.37
CA GLY A 209 -25.38 25.76 11.91
C GLY A 209 -25.31 25.66 10.38
N LEU A 210 -25.99 26.57 9.69
CA LEU A 210 -25.93 26.67 8.23
C LEU A 210 -24.55 27.12 7.76
N THR A 211 -23.93 28.10 8.43
CA THR A 211 -22.58 28.59 8.08
C THR A 211 -21.53 27.51 8.29
N ILE A 212 -21.59 26.74 9.38
CA ILE A 212 -20.66 25.62 9.62
C ILE A 212 -20.88 24.51 8.59
N ALA A 213 -22.13 24.17 8.27
CA ALA A 213 -22.42 23.19 7.23
C ALA A 213 -21.90 23.63 5.85
N GLN A 214 -22.07 24.92 5.51
CA GLN A 214 -21.54 25.50 4.28
C GLN A 214 -20.00 25.54 4.26
N LEU A 215 -19.35 25.86 5.38
CA LEU A 215 -17.89 25.87 5.50
C LEU A 215 -17.32 24.45 5.37
N VAL A 216 -17.90 23.48 6.08
CA VAL A 216 -17.50 22.06 6.02
C VAL A 216 -17.72 21.53 4.61
N THR A 217 -18.87 21.80 3.99
CA THR A 217 -19.13 21.36 2.61
C THR A 217 -18.18 22.07 1.62
N GLY A 218 -17.97 23.37 1.78
CA GLY A 218 -17.13 24.18 0.90
C GLY A 218 -15.65 23.85 0.96
N VAL A 219 -15.12 23.43 2.11
CA VAL A 219 -13.69 23.12 2.30
C VAL A 219 -13.40 21.61 2.23
N CYS A 220 -14.22 20.77 2.87
CA CYS A 220 -13.98 19.34 2.92
C CYS A 220 -14.29 18.64 1.60
N CYS A 221 -15.31 19.06 0.85
CA CYS A 221 -15.64 18.42 -0.43
C CYS A 221 -14.51 18.57 -1.47
N PRO A 222 -13.91 19.76 -1.68
CA PRO A 222 -12.77 19.90 -2.59
C PRO A 222 -11.54 19.08 -2.17
N LEU A 223 -11.21 19.05 -0.88
CA LEU A 223 -10.07 18.29 -0.36
C LEU A 223 -10.27 16.78 -0.51
N LEU A 224 -11.47 16.28 -0.21
CA LEU A 224 -11.83 14.89 -0.42
C LEU A 224 -11.79 14.54 -1.91
N SER A 225 -12.31 15.43 -2.75
CA SER A 225 -12.23 15.35 -4.20
C SER A 225 -10.78 15.19 -4.69
N ILE A 226 -9.88 16.07 -4.25
CA ILE A 226 -8.46 16.04 -4.63
C ILE A 226 -7.83 14.73 -4.16
N THR A 227 -8.12 14.30 -2.93
CA THR A 227 -7.64 13.05 -2.36
C THR A 227 -8.09 11.84 -3.17
N ILE A 228 -9.38 11.76 -3.53
CA ILE A 228 -9.92 10.69 -4.37
C ILE A 228 -9.21 10.70 -5.72
N SER A 229 -9.05 11.86 -6.37
CA SER A 229 -8.35 11.96 -7.65
C SER A 229 -6.90 11.47 -7.55
N ILE A 230 -6.15 11.85 -6.51
CA ILE A 230 -4.77 11.37 -6.30
C ILE A 230 -4.72 9.86 -6.13
N VAL A 231 -5.58 9.30 -5.27
CA VAL A 231 -5.64 7.85 -5.02
C VAL A 231 -5.97 7.08 -6.29
N VAL A 232 -6.96 7.58 -7.04
CA VAL A 232 -7.43 7.01 -8.30
C VAL A 232 -6.29 7.05 -9.32
N THR A 233 -5.66 8.21 -9.55
CA THR A 233 -4.51 8.33 -10.46
C THR A 233 -3.34 7.43 -10.06
N ALA A 234 -2.97 7.40 -8.77
CA ALA A 234 -1.91 6.52 -8.25
C ALA A 234 -2.21 5.06 -8.56
N LEU A 235 -3.44 4.61 -8.25
CA LEU A 235 -3.88 3.25 -8.50
C LEU A 235 -3.83 2.93 -9.99
N GLY A 236 -4.40 3.77 -10.86
CA GLY A 236 -4.43 3.49 -12.29
C GLY A 236 -3.06 3.46 -12.94
N CYS A 237 -2.14 4.31 -12.50
CA CYS A 237 -0.75 4.19 -12.92
C CYS A 237 -0.20 2.84 -12.47
N THR A 238 -0.34 2.45 -11.19
CA THR A 238 0.27 1.20 -10.67
C THR A 238 -0.27 -0.03 -11.37
N THR A 239 -1.58 -0.09 -11.58
CA THR A 239 -2.23 -1.19 -12.28
C THR A 239 -1.81 -1.23 -13.73
N SER A 240 -1.72 -0.09 -14.42
CA SER A 240 -1.27 -0.04 -15.82
C SER A 240 0.15 -0.57 -15.99
N THR A 241 1.08 -0.22 -15.09
CA THR A 241 2.44 -0.77 -15.10
C THR A 241 2.45 -2.27 -14.89
N VAL A 242 1.69 -2.77 -13.91
CA VAL A 242 1.58 -4.21 -13.64
C VAL A 242 0.96 -4.97 -14.82
N THR A 243 -0.10 -4.44 -15.44
CA THR A 243 -0.70 -4.97 -16.67
C THR A 243 0.34 -5.04 -17.80
N GLY A 244 1.15 -3.99 -17.95
CA GLY A 244 2.26 -3.95 -18.90
C GLY A 244 3.28 -5.08 -18.66
N LEU A 245 3.66 -5.30 -17.40
CA LEU A 245 4.58 -6.39 -17.02
C LEU A 245 4.01 -7.78 -17.33
N HIS A 246 2.69 -7.98 -17.14
CA HIS A 246 2.03 -9.23 -17.53
C HIS A 246 2.09 -9.45 -19.04
N HIS A 247 1.91 -8.38 -19.83
CA HIS A 247 2.00 -8.45 -21.28
C HIS A 247 3.41 -8.77 -21.76
N ALA A 248 4.42 -8.07 -21.22
CA ALA A 248 5.83 -8.30 -21.52
C ALA A 248 6.23 -9.75 -21.21
N LEU A 249 5.88 -10.24 -20.03
CA LEU A 249 6.14 -11.64 -19.64
C LEU A 249 5.42 -12.63 -20.56
N ALA A 250 4.19 -12.33 -20.97
CA ALA A 250 3.44 -13.17 -21.90
C ALA A 250 4.11 -13.26 -23.28
N GLN A 251 4.74 -12.17 -23.75
CA GLN A 251 5.53 -12.15 -24.97
C GLN A 251 6.84 -12.93 -24.81
N CYS A 252 7.57 -12.74 -23.69
CA CYS A 252 8.79 -13.49 -23.39
C CYS A 252 8.57 -15.01 -23.41
N LEU A 253 7.47 -15.47 -22.80
CA LEU A 253 7.14 -16.91 -22.76
C LEU A 253 6.83 -17.51 -24.14
N ILE A 254 6.36 -16.69 -25.09
CA ILE A 254 6.11 -17.14 -26.47
C ILE A 254 7.41 -17.11 -27.29
N ALA A 255 8.23 -16.07 -27.11
CA ALA A 255 9.42 -15.84 -27.91
C ALA A 255 10.58 -16.77 -27.53
N THR A 256 10.68 -17.19 -26.28
CA THR A 256 11.81 -17.98 -25.78
C THR A 256 11.45 -19.47 -25.68
N ALA A 257 12.11 -20.28 -26.51
CA ALA A 257 11.97 -21.75 -26.47
C ALA A 257 12.97 -22.43 -25.53
N THR A 258 13.80 -21.67 -24.81
CA THR A 258 14.84 -22.28 -23.96
C THR A 258 14.27 -22.71 -22.61
N PRO A 259 14.65 -23.90 -22.10
CA PRO A 259 14.26 -24.41 -20.78
C PRO A 259 14.47 -23.44 -19.62
N GLU A 260 15.59 -22.71 -19.69
CA GLU A 260 16.00 -21.76 -18.67
C GLU A 260 15.12 -20.51 -18.68
N ALA A 261 14.77 -19.99 -19.86
CA ALA A 261 13.86 -18.85 -19.98
C ALA A 261 12.45 -19.19 -19.47
N VAL A 262 11.95 -20.41 -19.73
CA VAL A 262 10.67 -20.87 -19.17
C VAL A 262 10.70 -20.90 -17.64
N ARG A 263 11.80 -21.43 -17.06
CA ARG A 263 11.97 -21.49 -15.60
C ARG A 263 12.07 -20.09 -14.98
N ASN A 264 12.80 -19.18 -15.63
CA ASN A 264 12.96 -17.81 -15.17
C ASN A 264 11.64 -17.03 -15.31
N GLY A 265 10.93 -17.19 -16.43
CA GLY A 265 9.60 -16.62 -16.64
C GLY A 265 8.57 -17.09 -15.60
N ALA A 266 8.61 -18.36 -15.21
CA ALA A 266 7.76 -18.88 -14.14
C ALA A 266 8.08 -18.25 -12.77
N LYS A 267 9.37 -18.09 -12.43
CA LYS A 267 9.79 -17.38 -11.21
C LYS A 267 9.36 -15.91 -11.25
N LEU A 268 9.51 -15.25 -12.40
CA LEU A 268 9.10 -13.87 -12.59
C LEU A 268 7.60 -13.70 -12.45
N HIS A 269 6.80 -14.61 -13.02
CA HIS A 269 5.35 -14.62 -12.85
C HIS A 269 4.95 -14.72 -11.37
N GLN A 270 5.58 -15.61 -10.60
CA GLN A 270 5.30 -15.73 -9.17
C GLN A 270 5.59 -14.45 -8.39
N ARG A 271 6.70 -13.77 -8.71
CA ARG A 271 7.04 -12.46 -8.12
C ARG A 271 6.01 -11.40 -8.52
N LEU A 272 5.71 -11.27 -9.81
CA LEU A 272 4.73 -10.32 -10.34
C LEU A 272 3.34 -10.52 -9.73
N ARG A 273 2.91 -11.78 -9.59
CA ARG A 273 1.65 -12.13 -8.93
C ARG A 273 1.62 -11.70 -7.47
N ARG A 274 2.71 -11.94 -6.71
CA ARG A 274 2.81 -11.50 -5.31
C ARG A 274 2.71 -9.97 -5.20
N VAL A 275 3.47 -9.25 -6.01
CA VAL A 275 3.42 -7.77 -6.10
C VAL A 275 2.02 -7.27 -6.41
N THR A 276 1.33 -7.94 -7.36
CA THR A 276 -0.04 -7.57 -7.74
C THR A 276 -1.03 -7.78 -6.60
N LEU A 277 -0.91 -8.88 -5.86
CA LEU A 277 -1.76 -9.17 -4.69
C LEU A 277 -1.48 -8.19 -3.53
N ASP A 278 -0.21 -7.87 -3.28
CA ASP A 278 0.16 -6.88 -2.27
C ASP A 278 -0.36 -5.48 -2.63
N LEU A 279 -0.32 -5.13 -3.92
CA LEU A 279 -0.86 -3.88 -4.44
C LEU A 279 -2.39 -3.81 -4.26
N THR A 280 -3.11 -4.87 -4.63
CA THR A 280 -4.57 -4.90 -4.49
C THR A 280 -4.99 -4.85 -3.02
N GLU A 281 -4.28 -5.56 -2.14
CA GLU A 281 -4.52 -5.52 -0.69
C GLU A 281 -4.23 -4.14 -0.10
N PHE A 282 -3.14 -3.50 -0.51
CA PHE A 282 -2.77 -2.15 -0.07
C PHE A 282 -3.87 -1.14 -0.40
N PHE A 283 -4.40 -1.18 -1.62
CA PHE A 283 -5.45 -0.27 -2.05
C PHE A 283 -6.86 -0.67 -1.61
N ALA A 284 -7.10 -1.91 -1.18
CA ALA A 284 -8.44 -2.40 -0.86
C ALA A 284 -9.20 -1.55 0.18
N GLY A 285 -8.47 -1.03 1.19
CA GLY A 285 -9.04 -0.12 2.19
C GLY A 285 -9.36 1.26 1.62
N ASN A 286 -8.45 1.83 0.83
CA ASN A 286 -8.65 3.13 0.19
C ASN A 286 -9.77 3.08 -0.85
N LEU A 287 -9.85 1.99 -1.62
CA LEU A 287 -10.94 1.73 -2.56
C LEU A 287 -12.29 1.62 -1.83
N ALA A 288 -12.37 0.93 -0.70
CA ALA A 288 -13.60 0.90 0.10
C ALA A 288 -14.03 2.30 0.56
N HIS A 289 -13.09 3.17 0.94
CA HIS A 289 -13.38 4.57 1.27
C HIS A 289 -13.81 5.40 0.06
N VAL A 290 -13.17 5.25 -1.10
CA VAL A 290 -13.57 5.90 -2.36
C VAL A 290 -14.98 5.45 -2.75
N MET A 291 -15.29 4.17 -2.60
CA MET A 291 -16.61 3.60 -2.89
C MET A 291 -17.68 4.13 -1.94
N ALA A 292 -17.44 4.09 -0.63
CA ALA A 292 -18.38 4.57 0.37
C ALA A 292 -18.63 6.07 0.20
N SER A 293 -17.59 6.88 0.01
CA SER A 293 -17.73 8.32 -0.23
C SER A 293 -18.48 8.61 -1.53
N SER A 294 -18.16 7.91 -2.63
CA SER A 294 -18.86 8.06 -3.90
C SER A 294 -20.35 7.68 -3.82
N PHE A 295 -20.68 6.65 -3.03
CA PHE A 295 -22.05 6.27 -2.74
C PHE A 295 -22.77 7.38 -1.98
N SER A 296 -22.19 7.88 -0.89
CA SER A 296 -22.76 8.99 -0.12
C SER A 296 -22.99 10.26 -0.96
N HIS A 297 -22.04 10.62 -1.82
CA HIS A 297 -22.19 11.78 -2.73
C HIS A 297 -23.31 11.55 -3.75
N SER A 298 -23.40 10.35 -4.32
CA SER A 298 -24.48 10.01 -5.25
C SER A 298 -25.84 10.06 -4.57
N SER A 299 -25.97 9.53 -3.35
CA SER A 299 -27.22 9.57 -2.58
C SER A 299 -27.64 11.01 -2.26
N LEU A 300 -26.70 11.86 -1.82
CA LEU A 300 -26.98 13.28 -1.55
C LEU A 300 -27.39 14.03 -2.82
N ALA A 301 -26.69 13.79 -3.94
CA ALA A 301 -27.02 14.37 -5.23
C ALA A 301 -28.44 13.97 -5.67
N ILE A 302 -28.82 12.69 -5.51
CA ILE A 302 -30.16 12.21 -5.81
C ILE A 302 -31.20 12.93 -4.94
N VAL A 303 -30.98 13.03 -3.62
CA VAL A 303 -31.89 13.76 -2.71
C VAL A 303 -32.03 15.22 -3.10
N GLN A 304 -30.94 15.87 -3.54
CA GLN A 304 -30.98 17.24 -4.05
C GLN A 304 -31.85 17.35 -5.30
N VAL A 305 -31.70 16.46 -6.29
CA VAL A 305 -32.57 16.44 -7.48
C VAL A 305 -34.04 16.26 -7.11
N ILE A 306 -34.33 15.40 -6.14
CA ILE A 306 -35.71 15.19 -5.65
C ILE A 306 -36.26 16.47 -5.03
N ALA A 307 -35.47 17.13 -4.19
CA ALA A 307 -35.91 18.31 -3.45
C ALA A 307 -36.06 19.55 -4.35
N SER A 308 -35.18 19.75 -5.33
CA SER A 308 -35.23 20.91 -6.23
C SER A 308 -36.18 20.75 -7.40
N GLN A 309 -36.63 19.53 -7.72
CA GLN A 309 -37.32 19.15 -8.96
C GLN A 309 -36.55 19.46 -10.27
N GLU A 310 -35.48 20.25 -10.20
CA GLU A 310 -34.59 20.59 -11.30
C GLU A 310 -33.20 20.03 -11.05
N MET A 311 -32.61 19.37 -12.06
CA MET A 311 -31.23 18.91 -11.99
C MET A 311 -30.29 20.10 -12.24
N THR A 312 -29.70 20.62 -11.16
CA THR A 312 -28.68 21.66 -11.29
C THR A 312 -27.41 21.11 -11.96
N SER A 313 -26.67 21.99 -12.65
CA SER A 313 -25.40 21.61 -13.31
C SER A 313 -24.39 21.01 -12.33
N THR A 314 -24.33 21.53 -11.10
CA THR A 314 -23.46 21.03 -10.03
C THR A 314 -23.78 19.58 -9.66
N THR A 315 -25.06 19.26 -9.49
CA THR A 315 -25.53 17.91 -9.14
C THR A 315 -25.22 16.91 -10.26
N PHE A 316 -25.41 17.33 -11.52
CA PHE A 316 -25.04 16.53 -12.69
C PHE A 316 -23.53 16.20 -12.71
N PHE A 317 -22.67 17.20 -12.53
CA PHE A 317 -21.22 16.99 -12.53
C PHE A 317 -20.76 16.09 -11.38
N GLN A 318 -21.40 16.15 -10.21
CA GLN A 318 -21.10 15.26 -9.09
C GLN A 318 -21.43 13.80 -9.41
N LEU A 319 -22.63 13.54 -9.94
CA LEU A 319 -23.05 12.20 -10.37
C LEU A 319 -22.15 11.66 -11.50
N PHE A 320 -21.88 12.51 -12.50
CA PHE A 320 -21.02 12.16 -13.63
C PHE A 320 -19.61 11.78 -13.15
N ARG A 321 -19.05 12.56 -12.22
CA ARG A 321 -17.72 12.28 -11.67
C ARG A 321 -17.66 10.95 -10.93
N VAL A 322 -18.63 10.67 -10.06
CA VAL A 322 -18.70 9.38 -9.35
C VAL A 322 -18.74 8.23 -10.35
N LEU A 323 -19.56 8.38 -11.39
CA LEU A 323 -19.69 7.38 -12.44
C LEU A 323 -18.36 7.16 -13.19
N VAL A 324 -17.68 8.23 -13.60
CA VAL A 324 -16.39 8.17 -14.30
C VAL A 324 -15.34 7.45 -13.44
N VAL A 325 -15.22 7.80 -12.16
CA VAL A 325 -14.28 7.14 -11.25
C VAL A 325 -14.60 5.65 -11.12
N PHE A 326 -15.87 5.30 -10.93
CA PHE A 326 -16.28 3.91 -10.78
C PHE A 326 -16.03 3.08 -12.06
N LEU A 327 -16.40 3.62 -13.23
CA LEU A 327 -16.17 2.97 -14.52
C LEU A 327 -14.70 2.78 -14.81
N TRP A 328 -13.88 3.79 -14.54
CA TRP A 328 -12.45 3.72 -14.78
C TRP A 328 -11.77 2.69 -13.88
N LEU A 329 -12.11 2.63 -12.58
CA LEU A 329 -11.61 1.60 -11.67
C LEU A 329 -12.05 0.19 -12.07
N SER A 330 -13.31 0.05 -12.53
CA SER A 330 -13.83 -1.23 -13.02
C SER A 330 -13.13 -1.68 -14.30
N PHE A 331 -12.81 -0.74 -15.19
CA PHE A 331 -12.02 -0.99 -16.40
C PHE A 331 -10.61 -1.45 -16.07
N LEU A 332 -9.91 -0.76 -15.16
CA LEU A 332 -8.56 -1.15 -14.74
C LEU A 332 -8.52 -2.55 -14.09
N SER A 333 -9.52 -2.87 -13.27
CA SER A 333 -9.65 -4.20 -12.67
C SER A 333 -9.85 -5.29 -13.73
N GLN A 334 -10.67 -5.00 -14.75
CA GLN A 334 -10.90 -5.91 -15.87
C GLN A 334 -9.64 -6.08 -16.71
N GLU A 335 -8.93 -5.00 -17.03
CA GLU A 335 -7.70 -5.02 -17.80
C GLU A 335 -6.60 -5.84 -17.10
N LEU A 336 -6.48 -5.68 -15.78
CA LEU A 336 -5.58 -6.48 -14.95
C LEU A 336 -5.96 -7.97 -15.02
N SER A 337 -7.24 -8.30 -14.90
CA SER A 337 -7.73 -9.67 -14.98
C SER A 337 -7.48 -10.30 -16.35
N ASP A 338 -7.78 -9.56 -17.42
CA ASP A 338 -7.59 -9.98 -18.81
C ASP A 338 -6.11 -10.19 -19.13
N SER A 339 -5.22 -9.35 -18.60
CA SER A 339 -3.77 -9.52 -18.79
C SER A 339 -3.23 -10.82 -18.16
N SER A 340 -3.74 -11.20 -16.99
CA SER A 340 -3.43 -12.50 -16.37
C SER A 340 -3.95 -13.67 -17.20
N LEU A 341 -5.17 -13.57 -17.76
CA LEU A 341 -5.73 -14.62 -18.62
C LEU A 341 -4.98 -14.73 -19.96
N ARG A 342 -4.50 -13.62 -20.52
CA ARG A 342 -3.63 -13.63 -21.71
C ARG A 342 -2.32 -14.36 -21.41
N LEU A 343 -1.71 -14.09 -20.26
CA LEU A 343 -0.52 -14.80 -19.81
C LEU A 343 -0.78 -16.31 -19.66
N GLN A 344 -1.93 -16.70 -19.11
CA GLN A 344 -2.35 -18.11 -19.05
C GLN A 344 -2.41 -18.74 -20.46
N ARG A 345 -3.01 -18.04 -21.43
CA ARG A 345 -3.11 -18.50 -22.81
C ARG A 345 -1.73 -18.60 -23.48
N SER A 346 -0.84 -17.63 -23.26
CA SER A 346 0.53 -17.67 -23.76
C SER A 346 1.31 -18.84 -23.18
N ALA A 347 1.20 -19.11 -21.88
CA ALA A 347 1.84 -20.25 -21.23
C ALA A 347 1.31 -21.59 -21.78
N TYR A 348 0.01 -21.68 -22.07
CA TYR A 348 -0.58 -22.86 -22.71
C TYR A 348 -0.02 -23.08 -24.12
N LEU A 349 0.03 -22.03 -24.94
CA LEU A 349 0.56 -22.12 -26.31
C LEU A 349 2.04 -22.55 -26.29
N ALA A 350 2.84 -21.96 -25.39
CA ALA A 350 4.24 -22.35 -25.18
C ALA A 350 4.37 -23.83 -24.81
N ALA A 351 3.51 -24.34 -23.93
CA ALA A 351 3.52 -25.74 -23.51
C ALA A 351 3.13 -26.71 -24.62
N THR A 352 2.19 -26.33 -25.49
CA THR A 352 1.72 -27.19 -26.60
C THR A 352 2.63 -27.18 -27.83
N GLY A 353 3.31 -26.05 -28.10
CA GLY A 353 4.08 -25.85 -29.34
C GLY A 353 5.50 -26.41 -29.30
N SER A 354 6.00 -26.74 -28.12
CA SER A 354 7.38 -27.19 -27.95
C SER A 354 7.37 -28.62 -27.41
N GLY A 355 8.20 -29.49 -28.00
CA GLY A 355 8.49 -30.83 -27.45
C GLY A 355 9.28 -30.73 -26.14
N THR A 356 8.75 -29.96 -25.20
CA THR A 356 9.37 -29.53 -23.95
C THR A 356 9.62 -30.72 -23.05
N ALA A 357 10.71 -30.64 -22.31
CA ALA A 357 10.99 -31.63 -21.28
C ALA A 357 9.88 -31.59 -20.21
N LEU A 358 9.58 -32.73 -19.59
CA LEU A 358 8.54 -32.86 -18.54
C LEU A 358 8.67 -31.79 -17.43
N ALA A 359 9.89 -31.35 -17.11
CA ALA A 359 10.16 -30.32 -16.11
C ALA A 359 9.65 -28.92 -16.53
N GLU A 360 9.76 -28.56 -17.81
CA GLU A 360 9.25 -27.29 -18.35
C GLU A 360 7.73 -27.28 -18.39
N ALA A 361 7.14 -28.40 -18.81
CA ALA A 361 5.68 -28.57 -18.81
C ALA A 361 5.10 -28.36 -17.40
N ARG A 362 5.79 -28.85 -16.35
CA ARG A 362 5.39 -28.59 -14.94
C ARG A 362 5.47 -27.10 -14.59
N ALA A 363 6.53 -26.40 -14.99
CA ALA A 363 6.66 -24.97 -14.71
C ALA A 363 5.57 -24.14 -15.41
N LEU A 364 5.30 -24.42 -16.69
CA LEU A 364 4.23 -23.77 -17.46
C LEU A 364 2.84 -24.08 -16.88
N ASN A 365 2.60 -25.32 -16.45
CA ASN A 365 1.36 -25.68 -15.77
C ASN A 365 1.17 -24.91 -14.46
N LEU A 366 2.24 -24.69 -13.68
CA LEU A 366 2.17 -23.85 -12.48
C LEU A 366 1.84 -22.39 -12.82
N VAL A 367 2.41 -21.85 -13.90
CA VAL A 367 2.06 -20.50 -14.39
C VAL A 367 0.60 -20.45 -14.81
N MET A 368 0.12 -21.44 -15.56
CA MET A 368 -1.27 -21.52 -16.00
C MET A 368 -2.24 -21.58 -14.81
N LEU A 369 -1.97 -22.43 -13.81
CA LEU A 369 -2.79 -22.56 -12.60
C LEU A 369 -2.78 -21.29 -11.74
N ALA A 370 -1.65 -20.57 -11.71
CA ALA A 370 -1.56 -19.31 -10.99
C ALA A 370 -2.32 -18.19 -11.71
N ALA A 371 -2.21 -18.14 -13.04
CA ALA A 371 -2.83 -17.15 -13.91
C ALA A 371 -4.34 -17.36 -14.10
N SER A 372 -4.85 -18.59 -13.91
CA SER A 372 -6.28 -18.92 -13.94
C SER A 372 -7.07 -18.32 -12.78
N ARG A 373 -6.40 -17.79 -11.76
CA ARG A 373 -6.99 -16.99 -10.69
C ARG A 373 -6.56 -15.54 -10.87
N PRO A 374 -7.19 -14.80 -11.82
CA PRO A 374 -6.77 -13.46 -12.15
C PRO A 374 -6.85 -12.55 -10.90
N PRO A 375 -5.84 -11.70 -10.69
CA PRO A 375 -5.92 -10.68 -9.66
C PRO A 375 -7.02 -9.68 -10.03
N ALA A 376 -7.91 -9.41 -9.08
CA ALA A 376 -8.97 -8.42 -9.21
C ALA A 376 -8.79 -7.34 -8.13
N LEU A 377 -9.16 -6.09 -8.46
CA LEU A 377 -9.25 -5.03 -7.47
C LEU A 377 -10.42 -5.35 -6.53
N THR A 378 -10.11 -5.60 -5.26
CA THR A 378 -11.11 -5.90 -4.24
C THR A 378 -11.31 -4.69 -3.33
N CYS A 379 -12.57 -4.38 -3.05
CA CYS A 379 -12.94 -3.40 -2.03
C CYS A 379 -13.17 -4.16 -0.73
N LYS A 380 -12.47 -3.81 0.35
CA LYS A 380 -12.56 -4.51 1.64
C LYS A 380 -14.02 -4.55 2.13
N GLY A 381 -14.62 -5.74 2.09
CA GLY A 381 -16.01 -5.98 2.53
C GLY A 381 -17.12 -5.61 1.52
N LEU A 382 -16.79 -5.02 0.36
CA LEU A 382 -17.77 -4.57 -0.64
C LEU A 382 -17.76 -5.39 -1.94
N GLY A 383 -16.81 -6.31 -2.10
CA GLY A 383 -16.69 -7.19 -3.26
C GLY A 383 -15.60 -6.78 -4.25
N THR A 384 -15.57 -7.43 -5.41
CA THR A 384 -14.62 -7.16 -6.50
C THR A 384 -15.15 -6.08 -7.43
N LEU A 385 -14.29 -5.12 -7.81
CA LEU A 385 -14.59 -4.18 -8.88
C LEU A 385 -14.47 -4.91 -10.21
N SER A 386 -15.56 -4.94 -10.98
CA SER A 386 -15.62 -5.53 -12.32
C SER A 386 -16.52 -4.70 -13.22
N LEU A 387 -16.37 -4.84 -14.54
CA LEU A 387 -17.29 -4.19 -15.48
C LEU A 387 -18.75 -4.64 -15.27
N SER A 388 -18.95 -5.90 -14.84
CA SER A 388 -20.28 -6.39 -14.47
C SER A 388 -20.85 -5.65 -13.26
N SER A 389 -20.03 -5.41 -12.22
CA SER A 389 -20.44 -4.60 -11.07
C SER A 389 -20.82 -3.17 -11.48
N ALA A 390 -20.13 -2.57 -12.46
CA ALA A 390 -20.49 -1.27 -13.03
C ALA A 390 -21.83 -1.28 -13.74
N GLY A 391 -22.09 -2.31 -14.53
CA GLY A 391 -23.40 -2.52 -15.14
C GLY A 391 -24.52 -2.65 -14.11
N HIS A 392 -24.26 -3.23 -12.93
CA HIS A 392 -25.24 -3.26 -11.84
C HIS A 392 -25.48 -1.88 -11.23
N VAL A 393 -24.42 -1.13 -10.91
CA VAL A 393 -24.53 0.23 -10.35
C VAL A 393 -25.28 1.16 -11.31
N LEU A 394 -24.94 1.13 -12.61
CA LEU A 394 -25.62 1.91 -13.63
C LEU A 394 -27.11 1.58 -13.74
N ARG A 395 -27.47 0.29 -13.70
CA ARG A 395 -28.88 -0.14 -13.72
C ARG A 395 -29.64 0.34 -12.49
N GLN A 396 -29.01 0.29 -11.31
CA GLN A 396 -29.61 0.81 -10.08
C GLN A 396 -29.83 2.33 -10.14
N LEU A 397 -28.83 3.08 -10.60
CA LEU A 397 -28.94 4.53 -10.80
C LEU A 397 -30.06 4.87 -11.79
N TYR A 398 -30.12 4.17 -12.92
CA TYR A 398 -31.18 4.36 -13.91
C TYR A 398 -32.57 4.03 -13.34
N SER A 399 -32.68 2.95 -12.56
CA SER A 399 -33.93 2.59 -11.88
C SER A 399 -34.39 3.68 -10.91
N VAL A 400 -33.48 4.24 -10.12
CA VAL A 400 -33.79 5.35 -9.20
C VAL A 400 -34.28 6.56 -9.97
N ILE A 401 -33.56 6.97 -11.02
CA ILE A 401 -33.96 8.11 -11.88
C ILE A 401 -35.36 7.89 -12.48
N ASN A 402 -35.68 6.68 -12.94
CA ASN A 402 -36.99 6.37 -13.50
C ASN A 402 -38.11 6.40 -12.46
N VAL A 403 -37.85 5.98 -11.22
CA VAL A 403 -38.83 6.07 -10.12
C VAL A 403 -39.13 7.54 -9.83
N LEU A 404 -38.10 8.39 -9.77
CA LEU A 404 -38.26 9.82 -9.54
C LEU A 404 -39.03 10.51 -10.68
N LYS A 405 -38.76 10.13 -11.93
CA LYS A 405 -39.48 10.66 -13.09
C LYS A 405 -40.98 10.33 -13.08
N LYS A 406 -41.41 9.25 -12.41
CA LYS A 406 -42.83 8.87 -12.32
C LYS A 406 -43.60 9.62 -11.22
N GLN A 407 -42.90 10.25 -10.28
CA GLN A 407 -43.54 10.99 -9.17
C GLN A 407 -43.81 12.45 -9.50
N ASN A 408 -43.18 12.98 -10.55
CA ASN A 408 -43.48 14.26 -11.17
C ASN A 408 -44.37 14.04 -12.40
#